data_AF-A0A3D9SQL2-F1
#
_entry.id   AF-A0A3D9SQL2-F1
#
_cell.length_a   1.000
_cell.length_b   1.000
_cell.length_c   1.000
_cell.angle_alpha   90.00
_cell.angle_beta   90.00
_cell.angle_gamma   90.00
#
_symmetry.space_group_name_H-M   'P 1'
#
loop_
_entity.id
_entity.type
_entity.pdbx_description
1 polymer ?
#
loop_
_entity_poly.entity_id
_entity_poly.type
_entity_poly.pdbx_seq_one_letter_code
_entity_poly.pdbx_strand_id
1 'polypeptide(L)'
;MGWNERVIKEFRENNGKVGGRFEGAPLLLLTTAGRKTGKPHTNPVIHLRDGDRHLVFASNAGSDEHPDWYHNLVAAPQVTIEIGTDEGRVEPVGAQAVVLEGEERDRWWERQCEIDPSFREYERQTTRTIPVVALNVLDLSADPQRSRMIAEQLGKLHAGLRAELTAVRERLDRAVAGDAASAAGPDLVEQLRRHCLTYCHNLQMHHIREDGAFTAFERLFPDLAPVIARLREEHATIERILEGFEAFLGRDGSDPAQVRAELERVVADLEAHFAYEEEQLLAATEHV
;
A
#
# COMPACT_ATOMS: atom_id res chain seq x y z
N MET A 1 7.71 18.29 12.97
CA MET A 1 6.90 17.06 13.06
C MET A 1 5.43 17.44 13.01
N GLY A 2 4.70 16.95 12.01
CA GLY A 2 3.26 17.18 11.87
C GLY A 2 2.45 16.57 13.02
N TRP A 3 1.15 16.85 13.08
CA TRP A 3 0.28 16.29 14.12
C TRP A 3 0.14 14.76 14.00
N ASN A 4 -0.14 14.23 12.79
CA ASN A 4 -0.22 12.78 12.53
C ASN A 4 1.07 12.05 12.90
N GLU A 5 2.23 12.61 12.52
CA GLU A 5 3.54 12.00 12.79
C GLU A 5 3.81 11.80 14.29
N ARG A 6 3.36 12.73 15.14
CA ARG A 6 3.47 12.57 16.60
C ARG A 6 2.58 11.46 17.13
N VAL A 7 1.34 11.40 16.65
CA VAL A 7 0.37 10.36 17.05
C VAL A 7 0.85 8.98 16.61
N ILE A 8 1.36 8.84 15.38
CA ILE A 8 1.92 7.59 14.85
C ILE A 8 3.11 7.14 15.69
N LYS A 9 4.02 8.07 16.01
CA LYS A 9 5.19 7.77 16.83
C LYS A 9 4.76 7.28 18.21
N GLU A 10 3.87 8.01 18.89
CA GLU A 10 3.36 7.64 20.22
C GLU A 10 2.66 6.28 20.18
N PHE A 11 1.82 6.03 19.18
CA PHE A 11 1.14 4.74 19.00
C PHE A 11 2.14 3.58 18.92
N ARG A 12 3.19 3.70 18.10
CA ARG A 12 4.22 2.66 17.93
C ARG A 12 5.09 2.48 19.17
N GLU A 13 5.42 3.57 19.87
CA GLU A 13 6.26 3.54 21.09
C GLU A 13 5.49 3.05 22.34
N ASN A 14 4.16 3.14 22.32
CA ASN A 14 3.30 2.86 23.47
C ASN A 14 2.26 1.77 23.19
N ASN A 15 2.67 0.75 22.43
CA ASN A 15 1.92 -0.51 22.24
C ASN A 15 0.49 -0.30 21.74
N GLY A 16 0.31 0.59 20.78
CA GLY A 16 -0.97 0.91 20.16
C GLY A 16 -1.84 1.91 20.94
N LYS A 17 -1.30 2.54 21.99
CA LYS A 17 -2.04 3.48 22.85
C LYS A 17 -1.52 4.90 22.67
N VAL A 18 -2.44 5.85 22.62
CA VAL A 18 -2.14 7.28 22.48
C VAL A 18 -2.95 8.05 23.52
N GLY A 19 -2.33 9.00 24.19
CA GLY A 19 -2.98 9.86 25.17
C GLY A 19 -3.76 11.03 24.57
N GLY A 20 -4.14 11.98 25.41
CA GLY A 20 -4.83 13.20 25.00
C GLY A 20 -6.19 12.92 24.36
N ARG A 21 -6.44 13.42 23.15
CA ARG A 21 -7.75 13.27 22.49
C ARG A 21 -8.12 11.83 22.11
N PHE A 22 -7.15 10.91 22.16
CA PHE A 22 -7.33 9.50 21.83
C PHE A 22 -7.18 8.60 23.05
N GLU A 23 -7.09 9.16 24.25
CA GLU A 23 -6.95 8.39 25.48
C GLU A 23 -8.13 7.43 25.66
N GLY A 24 -7.84 6.14 25.74
CA GLY A 24 -8.84 5.07 25.84
C GLY A 24 -9.55 4.73 24.52
N ALA A 25 -9.28 5.43 23.42
CA ALA A 25 -9.89 5.15 22.12
C ALA A 25 -9.20 3.95 21.44
N PRO A 26 -9.97 3.04 20.81
CA PRO A 26 -9.42 1.93 20.05
C PRO A 26 -8.90 2.44 18.69
N LEU A 27 -7.60 2.72 18.62
CA LEU A 27 -6.91 3.20 17.42
C LEU A 27 -6.27 2.05 16.63
N LEU A 28 -6.20 2.22 15.32
CA LEU A 28 -5.26 1.55 14.44
C LEU A 28 -4.53 2.59 13.58
N LEU A 29 -3.35 2.24 13.06
CA LEU A 29 -2.74 3.00 11.97
C LEU A 29 -3.12 2.38 10.64
N LEU A 30 -3.72 3.16 9.75
CA LEU A 30 -4.12 2.75 8.41
C LEU A 30 -3.15 3.33 7.39
N THR A 31 -2.41 2.48 6.70
CA THR A 31 -1.54 2.86 5.58
C THR A 31 -2.24 2.55 4.25
N THR A 32 -2.45 3.59 3.45
CA THR A 32 -3.02 3.52 2.09
C THR A 32 -2.04 4.13 1.10
N ALA A 33 -2.03 3.72 -0.18
CA ALA A 33 -1.31 4.48 -1.20
C ALA A 33 -2.12 5.69 -1.67
N GLY A 34 -1.46 6.83 -1.78
CA GLY A 34 -2.03 8.01 -2.41
C GLY A 34 -2.54 7.71 -3.82
N ARG A 35 -3.85 7.85 -4.08
CA ARG A 35 -4.45 7.55 -5.40
C ARG A 35 -3.82 8.30 -6.59
N LYS A 36 -3.13 9.41 -6.32
CA LYS A 36 -2.43 10.24 -7.32
C LYS A 36 -0.92 9.95 -7.37
N THR A 37 -0.33 9.53 -6.26
CA THR A 37 1.12 9.54 -6.03
C THR A 37 1.72 8.18 -5.75
N GLY A 38 0.95 7.21 -5.24
CA GLY A 38 1.45 5.89 -4.82
C GLY A 38 2.09 5.85 -3.46
N LYS A 39 2.55 6.99 -2.99
CA LYS A 39 3.24 7.09 -1.73
C LYS A 39 2.37 6.60 -0.57
N PRO A 40 2.95 5.84 0.37
CA PRO A 40 2.25 5.42 1.57
C PRO A 40 1.81 6.63 2.38
N HIS A 41 0.55 6.63 2.80
CA HIS A 41 -0.02 7.59 3.71
C HIS A 41 -0.61 6.84 4.90
N THR A 42 0.08 6.93 6.03
CA THR A 42 -0.36 6.37 7.31
C THR A 42 -1.22 7.38 8.07
N ASN A 43 -2.41 6.96 8.48
CA ASN A 43 -3.36 7.78 9.22
C ASN A 43 -3.82 7.04 10.48
N PRO A 44 -3.76 7.66 11.68
CA PRO A 44 -4.40 7.11 12.86
C PRO A 44 -5.91 7.23 12.73
N VAL A 45 -6.62 6.11 12.84
CA VAL A 45 -8.08 6.05 12.73
C VAL A 45 -8.67 5.27 13.90
N ILE A 46 -9.84 5.71 14.37
CA ILE A 46 -10.63 4.94 15.33
C ILE A 46 -11.22 3.75 14.58
N HIS A 47 -11.17 2.59 15.22
CA HIS A 47 -11.75 1.37 14.69
C HIS A 47 -12.76 0.74 15.67
N LEU A 48 -13.65 -0.09 15.13
CA LEU A 48 -14.49 -1.01 15.90
C LEU A 48 -14.21 -2.43 15.44
N ARG A 49 -13.98 -3.36 16.37
CA ARG A 49 -13.76 -4.77 16.03
C ARG A 49 -15.09 -5.48 15.77
N ASP A 50 -15.16 -6.24 14.69
CA ASP A 50 -16.26 -7.14 14.35
C ASP A 50 -15.69 -8.51 13.95
N GLY A 51 -15.69 -9.47 14.88
CA GLY A 51 -15.01 -10.75 14.68
C GLY A 51 -13.53 -10.55 14.35
N ASP A 52 -13.14 -11.01 13.16
CA ASP A 52 -11.77 -10.97 12.64
C ASP A 52 -11.48 -9.76 11.72
N ARG A 53 -12.46 -8.86 11.53
CA ARG A 53 -12.29 -7.63 10.76
C ARG A 53 -12.35 -6.39 11.64
N HIS A 54 -11.75 -5.31 11.15
CA HIS A 54 -11.78 -4.00 11.81
C HIS A 54 -12.59 -3.01 10.97
N LEU A 55 -13.56 -2.36 11.58
CA LEU A 55 -14.38 -1.35 10.94
C LEU A 55 -13.79 0.03 11.20
N VAL A 56 -13.52 0.79 10.13
CA VAL A 56 -13.06 2.18 10.21
C VAL A 56 -14.07 3.13 9.58
N PHE A 57 -14.06 4.37 10.03
CA PHE A 57 -15.11 5.34 9.75
C PHE A 57 -14.54 6.58 9.07
N ALA A 58 -14.95 6.84 7.82
CA ALA A 58 -14.49 7.98 7.04
C ALA A 58 -15.20 9.29 7.43
N SER A 59 -15.23 9.58 8.73
CA SER A 59 -15.98 10.70 9.32
C SER A 59 -15.34 12.04 9.03
N ASN A 60 -13.99 12.12 8.99
CA ASN A 60 -13.24 13.36 8.80
C ASN A 60 -13.73 14.52 9.69
N ALA A 61 -14.06 14.19 10.94
CA ALA A 61 -14.65 15.11 11.93
C ALA A 61 -15.88 15.88 11.42
N GLY A 62 -16.72 15.27 10.58
CA GLY A 62 -17.95 15.87 10.08
C GLY A 62 -17.76 16.79 8.86
N SER A 63 -16.55 16.86 8.29
CA SER A 63 -16.30 17.62 7.06
C SER A 63 -17.16 17.12 5.89
N ASP A 64 -17.61 18.05 5.03
CA ASP A 64 -18.28 17.73 3.77
C ASP A 64 -17.39 16.97 2.77
N GLU A 65 -16.08 16.95 2.98
CA GLU A 65 -15.13 16.19 2.18
C GLU A 65 -14.79 14.85 2.84
N HIS A 66 -14.70 13.80 2.03
CA HIS A 66 -14.14 12.54 2.49
C HIS A 66 -12.63 12.70 2.79
N PRO A 67 -12.10 11.96 3.77
CA PRO A 67 -10.67 11.99 4.05
C PRO A 67 -9.90 11.37 2.89
N ASP A 68 -8.68 11.84 2.63
CA ASP A 68 -7.88 11.35 1.49
C ASP A 68 -7.64 9.83 1.52
N TRP A 69 -7.47 9.24 2.71
CA TRP A 69 -7.31 7.79 2.86
C TRP A 69 -8.52 6.99 2.36
N TYR A 70 -9.73 7.57 2.42
CA TYR A 70 -10.94 6.90 1.89
C TYR A 70 -10.88 6.83 0.37
N HIS A 71 -10.55 7.95 -0.29
CA HIS A 71 -10.38 7.95 -1.73
C HIS A 71 -9.22 7.06 -2.19
N ASN A 72 -8.17 6.96 -1.39
CA ASN A 72 -7.04 6.08 -1.64
C ASN A 72 -7.47 4.60 -1.63
N LEU A 73 -8.18 4.15 -0.58
CA LEU A 73 -8.60 2.74 -0.50
C LEU A 73 -9.69 2.38 -1.51
N VAL A 74 -10.51 3.34 -1.96
CA VAL A 74 -11.48 3.09 -3.04
C VAL A 74 -10.75 2.84 -4.36
N ALA A 75 -9.63 3.53 -4.60
CA ALA A 75 -8.80 3.30 -5.77
C ALA A 75 -7.98 2.01 -5.66
N ALA A 76 -7.49 1.67 -4.45
CA ALA A 76 -6.69 0.48 -4.20
C ALA A 76 -7.03 -0.12 -2.82
N PRO A 77 -7.88 -1.16 -2.76
CA PRO A 77 -8.45 -1.65 -1.50
C PRO A 77 -7.47 -2.45 -0.63
N GLN A 78 -6.29 -2.79 -1.12
CA GLN A 78 -5.28 -3.46 -0.32
C GLN A 78 -4.53 -2.44 0.52
N VAL A 79 -4.55 -2.62 1.84
CA VAL A 79 -4.01 -1.68 2.82
C VAL A 79 -3.17 -2.42 3.85
N THR A 80 -2.37 -1.68 4.60
CA THR A 80 -1.63 -2.22 5.76
C THR A 80 -2.17 -1.56 7.01
N ILE A 81 -2.46 -2.36 8.02
CA ILE A 81 -2.91 -1.88 9.32
C ILE A 81 -1.89 -2.22 10.39
N GLU A 82 -1.65 -1.30 11.30
CA GLU A 82 -0.89 -1.57 12.52
C GLU A 82 -1.86 -1.47 13.71
N ILE A 83 -1.92 -2.55 14.50
CA ILE A 83 -2.81 -2.67 15.66
C ILE A 83 -1.96 -3.09 16.85
N GLY A 84 -2.27 -2.56 18.04
CA GLY A 84 -1.66 -3.01 19.29
C GLY A 84 -2.12 -4.43 19.63
N THR A 85 -1.18 -5.30 20.00
CA THR A 85 -1.46 -6.68 20.42
C THR A 85 -1.50 -6.80 21.94
N ASP A 86 -2.13 -7.87 22.45
CA ASP A 86 -2.21 -8.16 23.88
C ASP A 86 -0.83 -8.41 24.51
N GLU A 87 0.15 -8.83 23.69
CA GLU A 87 1.55 -9.01 24.06
C GLU A 87 2.33 -7.69 24.12
N GLY A 88 1.66 -6.56 23.91
CA GLY A 88 2.27 -5.24 23.97
C GLY A 88 3.19 -4.97 22.78
N ARG A 89 2.81 -5.41 21.59
CA ARG A 89 3.53 -5.11 20.33
C ARG A 89 2.61 -4.37 19.37
N VAL A 90 3.22 -3.70 18.39
CA VAL A 90 2.52 -3.14 17.24
C VAL A 90 3.14 -3.78 16.03
N GLU A 91 2.33 -4.50 15.25
CA GLU A 91 2.82 -5.21 14.07
C GLU A 91 1.98 -4.85 12.84
N PRO A 92 2.61 -4.61 11.68
CA PRO A 92 1.90 -4.37 10.44
C PRO A 92 1.29 -5.68 9.92
N VAL A 93 0.04 -5.62 9.52
CA VAL A 93 -0.68 -6.75 8.90
C VAL A 93 -1.40 -6.27 7.64
N GLY A 94 -1.38 -7.09 6.60
CA GLY A 94 -2.09 -6.80 5.36
C GLY A 94 -3.59 -6.95 5.57
N ALA A 95 -4.38 -6.09 4.94
CA ALA A 95 -5.84 -6.17 4.98
C ALA A 95 -6.46 -5.78 3.63
N GLN A 96 -7.65 -6.33 3.36
CA GLN A 96 -8.48 -5.91 2.24
C GLN A 96 -9.63 -5.03 2.75
N ALA A 97 -9.66 -3.78 2.29
CA ALA A 97 -10.69 -2.82 2.56
C ALA A 97 -11.93 -3.08 1.69
N VAL A 98 -13.11 -3.10 2.32
CA VAL A 98 -14.41 -3.23 1.67
C VAL A 98 -15.32 -2.13 2.22
N VAL A 99 -15.79 -1.24 1.34
CA VAL A 99 -16.77 -0.22 1.73
C VAL A 99 -18.10 -0.92 1.97
N LEU A 100 -18.65 -0.76 3.17
CA LEU A 100 -19.94 -1.35 3.52
C LEU A 100 -21.07 -0.52 2.91
N GLU A 101 -22.15 -1.20 2.53
CA GLU A 101 -23.34 -0.59 1.93
C GLU A 101 -24.61 -1.04 2.66
N GLY A 102 -25.70 -0.28 2.48
CA GLY A 102 -27.03 -0.63 2.97
C GLY A 102 -27.12 -0.92 4.47
N GLU A 103 -27.91 -1.94 4.82
CA GLU A 103 -28.23 -2.30 6.21
C GLU A 103 -26.99 -2.63 7.05
N GLU A 104 -25.96 -3.24 6.44
CA GLU A 104 -24.73 -3.59 7.16
C GLU A 104 -23.96 -2.33 7.57
N ARG A 105 -23.82 -1.36 6.65
CA ARG A 105 -23.22 -0.07 6.96
C ARG A 105 -23.99 0.64 8.06
N ASP A 106 -25.31 0.71 7.94
CA ASP A 106 -26.15 1.47 8.88
C ASP A 106 -26.11 0.86 10.28
N ARG A 107 -26.17 -0.47 10.38
CA ARG A 107 -26.03 -1.19 11.65
C ARG A 107 -24.74 -0.82 12.38
N TRP A 108 -23.60 -0.84 11.67
CA TRP A 108 -22.31 -0.56 12.29
C TRP A 108 -22.08 0.92 12.56
N TRP A 109 -22.66 1.79 11.74
CA TRP A 109 -22.68 3.23 11.99
C TRP A 109 -23.44 3.58 13.27
N GLU A 110 -24.66 3.04 13.45
CA GLU A 110 -25.44 3.21 14.66
C GLU A 110 -24.69 2.66 15.88
N ARG A 111 -24.09 1.47 15.76
CA ARG A 111 -23.28 0.90 16.83
C ARG A 111 -22.11 1.80 17.24
N GLN A 112 -21.42 2.41 16.29
CA GLN A 112 -20.33 3.35 16.60
C GLN A 112 -20.85 4.61 17.29
N CYS A 113 -22.02 5.11 16.90
CA CYS A 113 -22.63 6.29 17.53
C CYS A 113 -23.10 6.02 18.97
N GLU A 114 -23.49 4.78 19.29
CA GLU A 114 -23.75 4.37 20.68
C GLU A 114 -22.49 4.36 21.54
N ILE A 115 -21.36 3.94 20.96
CA ILE A 115 -20.06 3.83 21.66
C ILE A 115 -19.44 5.21 21.84
N ASP A 116 -19.44 6.03 20.78
CA ASP A 116 -18.92 7.39 20.77
C ASP A 116 -19.96 8.33 20.13
N PRO A 117 -20.76 9.04 20.97
CA PRO A 117 -21.77 9.98 20.50
C PRO A 117 -21.25 11.11 19.60
N SER A 118 -19.93 11.38 19.59
CA SER A 118 -19.31 12.36 18.70
C SER A 118 -19.53 12.01 17.23
N PHE A 119 -19.64 10.72 16.89
CA PHE A 119 -19.93 10.28 15.52
C PHE A 119 -21.31 10.70 15.03
N ARG A 120 -22.31 10.77 15.92
CA ARG A 120 -23.63 11.31 15.59
C ARG A 120 -23.55 12.80 15.33
N GLU A 121 -22.72 13.52 16.06
CA GLU A 121 -22.49 14.94 15.83
C GLU A 121 -21.81 15.18 14.48
N TYR A 122 -20.82 14.36 14.10
CA TYR A 122 -20.22 14.42 12.76
C TYR A 122 -21.23 14.21 11.63
N GLU A 123 -22.18 13.27 11.80
CA GLU A 123 -23.25 13.06 10.81
C GLU A 123 -24.11 14.31 10.59
N ARG A 124 -24.43 15.02 11.67
CA ARG A 124 -25.27 16.23 11.61
C ARG A 124 -24.59 17.41 10.92
N GLN A 125 -23.27 17.39 10.83
CA GLN A 125 -22.47 18.47 10.26
C GLN A 125 -22.28 18.36 8.75
N THR A 126 -22.74 17.27 8.13
CA THR A 126 -22.60 17.06 6.69
C THR A 126 -23.85 16.47 6.06
N THR A 127 -23.95 16.57 4.74
CA THR A 127 -25.03 15.97 3.94
C THR A 127 -24.64 14.64 3.31
N ARG A 128 -23.34 14.30 3.29
CA ARG A 128 -22.86 13.02 2.76
C ARG A 128 -23.13 11.89 3.75
N THR A 129 -23.43 10.70 3.24
CA THR A 129 -23.37 9.49 4.05
C THR A 129 -21.93 9.22 4.44
N ILE A 130 -21.63 9.17 5.75
CA ILE A 130 -20.28 8.87 6.23
C ILE A 130 -19.95 7.39 5.95
N PRO A 131 -18.91 7.07 5.14
CA PRO A 131 -18.59 5.69 4.82
C PRO A 131 -18.10 4.90 6.03
N VAL A 132 -18.52 3.63 6.09
CA VAL A 132 -17.96 2.62 6.99
C VAL A 132 -17.21 1.61 6.14
N VAL A 133 -15.97 1.30 6.50
CA VAL A 133 -15.09 0.43 5.73
C VAL A 133 -14.67 -0.74 6.61
N ALA A 134 -14.92 -1.96 6.15
CA ALA A 134 -14.41 -3.18 6.75
C ALA A 134 -12.99 -3.47 6.25
N LEU A 135 -12.06 -3.64 7.17
CA LEU A 135 -10.68 -4.07 6.92
C LEU A 135 -10.59 -5.54 7.29
N ASN A 136 -10.63 -6.40 6.28
CA ASN A 136 -10.53 -7.84 6.45
C ASN A 136 -9.06 -8.22 6.52
N VAL A 137 -8.60 -8.62 7.69
CA VAL A 137 -7.20 -8.99 7.91
C VAL A 137 -6.87 -10.20 7.04
N LEU A 138 -5.78 -10.10 6.29
CA LEU A 138 -5.23 -11.21 5.52
C LEU A 138 -4.42 -12.08 6.47
N ASP A 139 -5.09 -13.00 7.15
CA ASP A 139 -4.40 -14.03 7.90
C ASP A 139 -3.90 -15.13 6.95
N LEU A 140 -2.62 -15.01 6.58
CA LEU A 140 -1.93 -16.02 5.77
C LEU A 140 -1.57 -17.26 6.60
N SER A 141 -1.64 -17.16 7.92
CA SER A 141 -1.34 -18.26 8.84
C SER A 141 -2.47 -19.26 9.01
N ALA A 142 -3.68 -18.90 8.59
CA ALA A 142 -4.85 -19.75 8.72
C ALA A 142 -4.99 -20.83 7.61
N ASP A 143 -4.33 -20.70 6.46
CA ASP A 143 -4.49 -21.64 5.34
C ASP A 143 -3.24 -21.71 4.41
N PRO A 144 -2.48 -22.82 4.42
CA PRO A 144 -1.35 -23.04 3.52
C PRO A 144 -1.66 -22.94 2.02
N GLN A 145 -2.86 -23.32 1.58
CA GLN A 145 -3.25 -23.19 0.17
C GLN A 145 -3.36 -21.72 -0.23
N ARG A 146 -3.74 -20.86 0.72
CA ARG A 146 -3.81 -19.40 0.52
C ARG A 146 -2.43 -18.79 0.35
N SER A 147 -1.44 -19.23 1.13
CA SER A 147 -0.05 -18.81 0.99
C SER A 147 0.53 -19.17 -0.39
N ARG A 148 0.21 -20.37 -0.90
CA ARG A 148 0.60 -20.78 -2.26
C ARG A 148 -0.08 -19.94 -3.34
N MET A 149 -1.39 -19.70 -3.22
CA MET A 149 -2.12 -18.84 -4.15
C MET A 149 -1.56 -17.42 -4.19
N ILE A 150 -1.06 -16.89 -3.07
CA ILE A 150 -0.42 -15.57 -3.02
C ILE A 150 0.93 -15.59 -3.73
N ALA A 151 1.77 -16.60 -3.51
CA ALA A 151 3.02 -16.74 -4.25
C ALA A 151 2.79 -16.86 -5.77
N GLU A 152 1.74 -17.59 -6.19
CA GLU A 152 1.36 -17.67 -7.61
C GLU A 152 0.79 -16.35 -8.15
N GLN A 153 0.00 -15.62 -7.36
CA GLN A 153 -0.51 -14.30 -7.72
C GLN A 153 0.64 -13.29 -7.84
N LEU A 154 1.62 -13.36 -6.95
CA LEU A 154 2.84 -12.57 -6.96
C LEU A 154 3.63 -12.82 -8.26
N GLY A 155 3.88 -14.08 -8.62
CA GLY A 155 4.53 -14.41 -9.90
C GLY A 155 3.77 -13.88 -11.12
N LYS A 156 2.42 -13.89 -11.10
CA LYS A 156 1.60 -13.28 -12.16
C LYS A 156 1.74 -11.75 -12.19
N LEU A 157 1.80 -11.10 -11.03
CA LEU A 157 2.03 -9.66 -10.93
C LEU A 157 3.41 -9.31 -11.50
N HIS A 158 4.47 -10.00 -11.08
CA HIS A 158 5.81 -9.83 -11.64
C HIS A 158 5.83 -10.03 -13.16
N ALA A 159 5.21 -11.08 -13.68
CA ALA A 159 5.11 -11.30 -15.13
C ALA A 159 4.41 -10.12 -15.84
N GLY A 160 3.35 -9.58 -15.25
CA GLY A 160 2.68 -8.36 -15.74
C GLY A 160 3.62 -7.15 -15.74
N LEU A 161 4.34 -6.92 -14.64
CA LEU A 161 5.31 -5.83 -14.50
C LEU A 161 6.44 -5.95 -15.54
N ARG A 162 6.99 -7.14 -15.76
CA ARG A 162 8.02 -7.40 -16.79
C ARG A 162 7.50 -7.09 -18.21
N ALA A 163 6.26 -7.45 -18.50
CA ALA A 163 5.63 -7.14 -19.78
C ALA A 163 5.45 -5.61 -19.97
N GLU A 164 5.04 -4.90 -18.92
CA GLU A 164 4.94 -3.44 -18.95
C GLU A 164 6.31 -2.77 -19.18
N LEU A 165 7.34 -3.20 -18.46
CA LEU A 165 8.71 -2.69 -18.62
C LEU A 165 9.24 -2.92 -20.04
N THR A 166 8.91 -4.07 -20.65
CA THR A 166 9.24 -4.37 -22.04
C THR A 166 8.57 -3.38 -23.00
N ALA A 167 7.29 -3.08 -22.81
CA ALA A 167 6.58 -2.11 -23.64
C ALA A 167 7.14 -0.67 -23.49
N VAL A 168 7.61 -0.31 -22.29
CA VAL A 168 8.29 0.98 -22.05
C VAL A 168 9.62 1.04 -22.78
N ARG A 169 10.44 -0.02 -22.70
CA ARG A 169 11.73 -0.14 -23.40
C ARG A 169 11.58 0.02 -24.91
N GLU A 170 10.65 -0.71 -25.51
CA GLU A 170 10.41 -0.65 -26.96
C GLU A 170 10.00 0.75 -27.44
N ARG A 171 9.24 1.50 -26.62
CA ARG A 171 8.88 2.89 -26.93
C ARG A 171 10.11 3.80 -26.91
N LEU A 172 10.98 3.65 -25.91
CA LEU A 172 12.23 4.39 -25.81
C LEU A 172 13.20 4.05 -26.94
N ASP A 173 13.33 2.78 -27.33
CA ASP A 173 14.13 2.35 -28.48
C ASP A 173 13.76 3.09 -29.76
N ARG A 174 12.46 3.16 -30.06
CA ARG A 174 11.95 3.89 -31.24
C ARG A 174 12.23 5.39 -31.17
N ALA A 175 12.11 5.98 -29.98
CA ALA A 175 12.41 7.38 -29.76
C ALA A 175 13.91 7.70 -29.97
N VAL A 176 14.79 6.86 -29.44
CA VAL A 176 16.25 6.98 -29.63
C VAL A 176 16.66 6.80 -31.09
N ALA A 177 15.98 5.91 -31.83
CA ALA A 177 16.22 5.69 -33.24
C ALA A 177 15.76 6.85 -34.16
N GLY A 178 15.11 7.88 -33.62
CA GLY A 178 14.70 9.07 -34.39
C GLY A 178 13.53 8.83 -35.34
N ASP A 179 12.69 7.82 -35.09
CA ASP A 179 11.59 7.46 -35.97
C ASP A 179 10.44 8.50 -35.89
N ALA A 180 10.42 9.42 -36.86
CA ALA A 180 9.61 10.65 -36.87
C ALA A 180 8.09 10.41 -36.87
N ALA A 181 7.62 9.23 -37.27
CA ALA A 181 6.20 8.87 -37.19
C ALA A 181 5.71 8.58 -35.75
N SER A 182 6.65 8.41 -34.81
CA SER A 182 6.39 8.30 -33.35
C SER A 182 6.70 9.58 -32.57
N ALA A 183 7.27 10.60 -33.25
CA ALA A 183 7.72 11.86 -32.67
C ALA A 183 6.65 12.97 -32.59
N ALA A 184 5.36 12.65 -32.73
CA ALA A 184 4.27 13.53 -32.34
C ALA A 184 3.80 13.13 -30.92
N GLY A 185 4.36 13.65 -29.83
CA GLY A 185 5.11 14.90 -29.71
C GLY A 185 5.83 15.10 -28.35
N PRO A 186 5.91 16.33 -27.82
CA PRO A 186 6.71 16.74 -26.63
C PRO A 186 6.30 16.10 -25.29
N ASP A 187 5.51 15.04 -25.33
CA ASP A 187 4.86 14.37 -24.21
C ASP A 187 5.50 13.01 -23.92
N LEU A 188 6.58 12.57 -24.59
CA LEU A 188 7.19 11.25 -24.32
C LEU A 188 7.80 11.17 -22.91
N VAL A 189 8.58 12.17 -22.49
CA VAL A 189 9.15 12.22 -21.13
C VAL A 189 8.04 12.34 -20.09
N GLU A 190 6.97 13.09 -20.39
CA GLU A 190 5.80 13.23 -19.52
C GLU A 190 4.91 11.97 -19.49
N GLN A 191 4.80 11.23 -20.60
CA GLN A 191 4.12 9.94 -20.70
C GLN A 191 4.92 8.83 -20.02
N LEU A 192 6.25 8.84 -20.15
CA LEU A 192 7.15 7.96 -19.44
C LEU A 192 7.10 8.27 -17.95
N ARG A 193 7.15 9.55 -17.55
CA ARG A 193 6.93 10.00 -16.18
C ARG A 193 5.58 9.51 -15.67
N ARG A 194 4.49 9.63 -16.42
CA ARG A 194 3.16 9.15 -16.02
C ARG A 194 3.09 7.62 -15.90
N HIS A 195 3.65 6.89 -16.86
CA HIS A 195 3.72 5.42 -16.82
C HIS A 195 4.58 4.95 -15.66
N CYS A 196 5.78 5.52 -15.49
CA CYS A 196 6.69 5.18 -14.42
C CYS A 196 6.11 5.57 -13.07
N LEU A 197 5.42 6.70 -12.93
CA LEU A 197 4.69 7.05 -11.70
C LEU A 197 3.60 6.03 -11.38
N THR A 198 2.84 5.58 -12.39
CA THR A 198 1.82 4.54 -12.22
C THR A 198 2.46 3.18 -11.85
N TYR A 199 3.62 2.89 -12.43
CA TYR A 199 4.37 1.67 -12.17
C TYR A 199 5.04 1.68 -10.79
N CYS A 200 5.79 2.74 -10.45
CA CYS A 200 6.36 2.98 -9.14
C CYS A 200 5.26 2.92 -8.08
N HIS A 201 4.09 3.50 -8.36
CA HIS A 201 2.90 3.38 -7.51
C HIS A 201 2.47 1.93 -7.30
N ASN A 202 2.36 1.15 -8.38
CA ASN A 202 1.95 -0.26 -8.29
C ASN A 202 2.97 -1.10 -7.51
N LEU A 203 4.27 -0.83 -7.70
CA LEU A 203 5.34 -1.53 -7.00
C LEU A 203 5.44 -1.11 -5.52
N GLN A 204 5.33 0.18 -5.22
CA GLN A 204 5.27 0.66 -3.85
C GLN A 204 4.05 0.08 -3.13
N MET A 205 2.93 -0.07 -3.83
CA MET A 205 1.77 -0.79 -3.31
C MET A 205 1.98 -2.28 -3.11
N HIS A 206 2.74 -2.92 -3.98
CA HIS A 206 3.16 -4.31 -3.82
C HIS A 206 3.92 -4.49 -2.50
N HIS A 207 4.94 -3.67 -2.28
CA HIS A 207 5.79 -3.72 -1.09
C HIS A 207 5.03 -3.38 0.20
N ILE A 208 4.12 -2.39 0.18
CA ILE A 208 3.27 -2.08 1.35
C ILE A 208 2.39 -3.28 1.70
N ARG A 209 1.78 -3.93 0.70
CA ARG A 209 0.93 -5.12 0.90
C ARG A 209 1.74 -6.30 1.43
N GLU A 210 2.97 -6.44 0.95
CA GLU A 210 3.90 -7.48 1.34
C GLU A 210 4.43 -7.31 2.73
N ASP A 211 4.71 -6.10 3.23
CA ASP A 211 5.19 -5.93 4.60
C ASP A 211 4.26 -6.56 5.63
N GLY A 212 2.94 -6.41 5.41
CA GLY A 212 1.92 -7.06 6.21
C GLY A 212 1.83 -8.58 5.98
N ALA A 213 1.95 -9.03 4.73
CA ALA A 213 1.96 -10.45 4.37
C ALA A 213 3.20 -11.19 4.91
N PHE A 214 4.37 -10.59 4.80
CA PHE A 214 5.66 -11.05 5.29
C PHE A 214 5.68 -11.17 6.79
N THR A 215 5.07 -10.22 7.51
CA THR A 215 4.93 -10.34 8.97
C THR A 215 4.08 -11.56 9.34
N ALA A 216 2.98 -11.82 8.62
CA ALA A 216 2.21 -13.04 8.80
C ALA A 216 2.99 -14.30 8.39
N PHE A 217 3.78 -14.23 7.31
CA PHE A 217 4.56 -15.34 6.77
C PHE A 217 5.75 -15.71 7.66
N GLU A 218 6.44 -14.73 8.25
CA GLU A 218 7.54 -14.92 9.19
C GLU A 218 7.09 -15.67 10.45
N ARG A 219 5.85 -15.45 10.90
CA ARG A 219 5.25 -16.20 12.02
C ARG A 219 5.01 -17.67 11.68
N LEU A 220 4.68 -17.97 10.42
CA LEU A 220 4.44 -19.33 9.94
C LEU A 220 5.71 -20.10 9.64
N PHE A 221 6.70 -19.40 9.08
CA PHE A 221 7.95 -19.97 8.61
C PHE A 221 9.12 -19.24 9.24
N PRO A 222 9.37 -19.42 10.56
CA PRO A 222 10.47 -18.73 11.26
C PRO A 222 11.84 -18.97 10.61
N ASP A 223 12.05 -20.13 9.98
CA ASP A 223 13.29 -20.47 9.28
C ASP A 223 13.54 -19.58 8.04
N LEU A 224 12.49 -18.94 7.51
CA LEU A 224 12.58 -17.98 6.40
C LEU A 224 12.76 -16.54 6.88
N ALA A 225 12.84 -16.27 8.18
CA ALA A 225 13.09 -14.92 8.71
C ALA A 225 14.31 -14.23 8.07
N PRO A 226 15.46 -14.91 7.82
CA PRO A 226 16.58 -14.28 7.12
C PRO A 226 16.27 -13.88 5.67
N VAL A 227 15.45 -14.67 4.97
CA VAL A 227 14.99 -14.38 3.61
C VAL A 227 14.07 -13.16 3.62
N ILE A 228 13.09 -13.14 4.53
CA ILE A 228 12.14 -12.04 4.68
C ILE A 228 12.85 -10.74 5.06
N ALA A 229 13.83 -10.80 5.97
CA ALA A 229 14.64 -9.64 6.33
C ALA A 229 15.39 -9.07 5.12
N ARG A 230 15.98 -9.93 4.29
CA ARG A 230 16.62 -9.51 3.04
C ARG A 230 15.63 -8.91 2.06
N LEU A 231 14.45 -9.52 1.86
CA LEU A 231 13.42 -8.98 0.97
C LEU A 231 12.97 -7.57 1.40
N ARG A 232 12.79 -7.33 2.71
CA ARG A 232 12.49 -5.99 3.24
C ARG A 232 13.60 -4.97 2.93
N GLU A 233 14.87 -5.34 3.07
CA GLU A 233 16.00 -4.47 2.72
C GLU A 233 16.09 -4.18 1.21
N GLU A 234 15.83 -5.20 0.38
CA GLU A 234 15.75 -5.04 -1.07
C GLU A 234 14.58 -4.13 -1.47
N HIS A 235 13.39 -4.29 -0.86
CA HIS A 235 12.23 -3.41 -1.10
C HIS A 235 12.56 -1.94 -0.79
N ALA A 236 13.17 -1.65 0.35
CA ALA A 236 13.60 -0.29 0.70
C ALA A 236 14.67 0.27 -0.28
N THR A 237 15.47 -0.61 -0.88
CA THR A 237 16.45 -0.23 -1.91
C THR A 237 15.77 0.07 -3.24
N ILE A 238 14.84 -0.78 -3.67
CA ILE A 238 14.04 -0.59 -4.87
C ILE A 238 13.23 0.70 -4.79
N GLU A 239 12.57 0.97 -3.66
CA GLU A 239 11.84 2.22 -3.43
C GLU A 239 12.72 3.44 -3.69
N ARG A 240 13.93 3.47 -3.12
CA ARG A 240 14.89 4.56 -3.30
C ARG A 240 15.40 4.69 -4.74
N ILE A 241 15.61 3.58 -5.45
CA ILE A 241 15.99 3.59 -6.87
C ILE A 241 14.88 4.20 -7.71
N LEU A 242 13.63 3.82 -7.46
CA LEU A 242 12.47 4.32 -8.16
C LEU A 242 12.22 5.81 -7.90
N GLU A 243 12.36 6.28 -6.65
CA GLU A 243 12.28 7.71 -6.32
C GLU A 243 13.38 8.50 -7.03
N GLY A 244 14.60 7.96 -7.09
CA GLY A 244 15.72 8.56 -7.82
C GLY A 244 15.43 8.68 -9.32
N PHE A 245 14.83 7.65 -9.91
CA PHE A 245 14.44 7.66 -11.33
C PHE A 245 13.29 8.64 -11.62
N GLU A 246 12.27 8.72 -10.75
CA GLU A 246 11.20 9.71 -10.86
C GLU A 246 11.77 11.14 -10.82
N ALA A 247 12.68 11.42 -9.89
CA ALA A 247 13.35 12.70 -9.78
C ALA A 247 14.22 13.01 -11.01
N PHE A 248 14.84 12.00 -11.62
CA PHE A 248 15.57 12.14 -12.87
C PHE A 248 14.64 12.52 -14.04
N LEU A 249 13.49 11.84 -14.18
CA LEU A 249 12.49 12.15 -15.22
C LEU A 249 11.87 13.54 -15.07
N GLY A 250 11.78 14.05 -13.85
CA GLY A 250 11.27 15.39 -13.56
C GLY A 250 12.18 16.55 -13.97
N ARG A 251 13.39 16.29 -14.50
CA ARG A 251 14.33 17.32 -14.98
C ARG A 251 13.97 17.75 -16.41
N ASP A 252 13.90 19.06 -16.65
CA ASP A 252 13.66 19.62 -17.99
C ASP A 252 14.76 19.18 -18.97
N GLY A 253 14.35 18.70 -20.14
CA GLY A 253 15.27 18.41 -21.26
C GLY A 253 15.98 17.06 -21.20
N SER A 254 15.48 16.08 -20.44
CA SER A 254 16.02 14.72 -20.40
C SER A 254 16.01 14.07 -21.80
N ASP A 255 17.20 13.79 -22.34
CA ASP A 255 17.40 13.11 -23.63
C ASP A 255 16.89 11.65 -23.57
N PRO A 256 16.06 11.17 -24.52
CA PRO A 256 15.60 9.79 -24.59
C PRO A 256 16.70 8.73 -24.40
N ALA A 257 17.92 8.98 -24.88
CA ALA A 257 19.03 8.05 -24.70
C ALA A 257 19.48 7.95 -23.23
N GLN A 258 19.48 9.07 -22.50
CA GLN A 258 19.78 9.12 -21.07
C GLN A 258 18.66 8.46 -20.25
N VAL A 259 17.40 8.75 -20.60
CA VAL A 259 16.23 8.12 -19.98
C VAL A 259 16.27 6.60 -20.13
N ARG A 260 16.64 6.11 -21.31
CA ARG A 260 16.83 4.69 -21.55
C ARG A 260 17.93 4.10 -20.67
N ALA A 261 19.09 4.73 -20.59
CA ALA A 261 20.21 4.21 -19.80
C ALA A 261 19.92 4.19 -18.29
N GLU A 262 19.15 5.16 -17.78
CA GLU A 262 18.66 5.12 -16.38
C GLU A 262 17.60 4.04 -16.19
N LEU A 263 16.64 3.91 -17.12
CA LEU A 263 15.62 2.85 -17.04
C LEU A 263 16.26 1.45 -17.01
N GLU A 264 17.28 1.18 -17.83
CA GLU A 264 17.94 -0.13 -17.83
C GLU A 264 18.59 -0.48 -16.50
N ARG A 265 19.11 0.51 -15.76
CA ARG A 265 19.63 0.28 -14.40
C ARG A 265 18.51 -0.08 -13.45
N VAL A 266 17.42 0.69 -13.45
CA VAL A 266 16.24 0.43 -12.62
C VAL A 266 15.69 -0.98 -12.90
N VAL A 267 15.55 -1.36 -14.16
CA VAL A 267 15.01 -2.67 -14.52
C VAL A 267 15.95 -3.81 -14.13
N ALA A 268 17.26 -3.63 -14.23
CA ALA A 268 18.21 -4.65 -13.78
C ALA A 268 18.07 -4.95 -12.28
N ASP A 269 17.92 -3.90 -11.46
CA ASP A 269 17.71 -4.04 -10.03
C ASP A 269 16.36 -4.71 -9.70
N LEU A 270 15.28 -4.32 -10.41
CA LEU A 270 13.95 -4.92 -10.26
C LEU A 270 13.93 -6.41 -10.64
N GLU A 271 14.53 -6.78 -11.77
CA GLU A 271 14.59 -8.18 -12.22
C GLU A 271 15.38 -9.06 -11.26
N ALA A 272 16.49 -8.55 -10.72
CA ALA A 272 17.27 -9.26 -9.72
C ALA A 272 16.46 -9.51 -8.44
N HIS A 273 15.72 -8.50 -8.00
CA HIS A 273 14.83 -8.59 -6.86
C HIS A 273 13.68 -9.60 -7.10
N PHE A 274 12.95 -9.48 -8.21
CA PHE A 274 11.85 -10.41 -8.55
C PHE A 274 12.33 -11.85 -8.67
N ALA A 275 13.50 -12.08 -9.28
CA ALA A 275 14.06 -13.42 -9.41
C ALA A 275 14.38 -14.04 -8.05
N TYR A 276 14.94 -13.26 -7.12
CA TYR A 276 15.22 -13.73 -5.76
C TYR A 276 13.92 -14.04 -5.01
N GLU A 277 12.95 -13.12 -5.05
CA GLU A 277 11.67 -13.31 -4.36
C GLU A 277 10.89 -14.52 -4.88
N GLU A 278 10.78 -14.67 -6.21
CA GLU A 278 10.12 -15.81 -6.84
C GLU A 278 10.80 -17.14 -6.47
N GLU A 279 12.14 -17.19 -6.50
CA GLU A 279 12.89 -18.38 -6.11
C GLU A 279 12.57 -18.79 -4.67
N GLN A 280 12.60 -17.83 -3.73
CA GLN A 280 12.43 -18.15 -2.32
C GLN A 280 10.98 -18.44 -1.93
N LEU A 281 10.01 -17.68 -2.44
CA LEU A 281 8.59 -17.86 -2.08
C LEU A 281 7.96 -19.08 -2.76
N LEU A 282 8.35 -19.41 -3.99
CA LEU A 282 7.92 -20.66 -4.61
C LEU A 282 8.53 -21.87 -3.87
N ALA A 283 9.82 -21.84 -3.55
CA ALA A 283 10.45 -22.90 -2.77
C ALA A 283 9.77 -23.09 -1.40
N ALA A 284 9.40 -22.00 -0.73
CA ALA A 284 8.72 -22.04 0.56
C ALA A 284 7.30 -22.65 0.50
N THR A 285 6.59 -22.44 -0.60
CA THR A 285 5.21 -22.94 -0.77
C THR A 285 5.12 -24.35 -1.36
N GLU A 286 6.23 -24.91 -1.85
CA GLU A 286 6.31 -26.30 -2.31
C GLU A 286 6.49 -27.33 -1.17
N HIS A 287 6.93 -26.89 0.01
CA HIS A 287 7.22 -27.76 1.16
C HIS A 287 6.06 -27.91 2.16
N VAL A 288 4.85 -27.45 1.80
CA VAL A 288 3.63 -27.53 2.63
C VAL A 288 2.57 -28.44 2.03
#